data_AF-Q73LG0-F1
#
_entry.id   AF-Q73LG0-F1
#
_cell.length_a   1.000
_cell.length_b   1.000
_cell.length_c   1.000
_cell.angle_alpha   90.00
_cell.angle_beta   90.00
_cell.angle_gamma   90.00
#
_symmetry.space_group_name_H-M   'P 1'
#
loop_
_entity.id
_entity.type
_entity.pdbx_description
1 polymer ?
#
loop_
_entity_poly.entity_id
_entity_poly.type
_entity_poly.pdbx_seq_one_letter_code
_entity_poly.pdbx_strand_id
1 'polypeptide(L)'
;MNVKVININQQNQHPILKHCQTMCEYSVFVNTVRKWKGVDTQNGFQKAIEECIANNILKDYLKRKTREVLNMLLAEYDYEADIAVQRAEEREIAFAEGEERGSYQKAIETAKLMCRHNYPIAEICTMTGLSQEEIESV
;
A
#
# COMPACT_ATOMS: atom_id res chain seq x y z
N MET A 1 -41.10 -7.86 11.97
CA MET A 1 -40.66 -6.56 11.43
C MET A 1 -40.36 -6.75 9.95
N ASN A 2 -40.94 -5.94 9.07
CA ASN A 2 -40.65 -6.00 7.64
C ASN A 2 -39.76 -4.80 7.32
N VAL A 3 -38.53 -5.04 6.85
CA VAL A 3 -37.57 -3.98 6.50
C VAL A 3 -37.70 -3.70 5.01
N LYS A 4 -37.84 -2.42 4.63
CA LYS A 4 -37.84 -1.98 3.24
C LYS A 4 -36.47 -1.41 2.88
N VAL A 5 -35.86 -1.98 1.86
CA VAL A 5 -34.63 -1.44 1.24
C VAL A 5 -35.04 -0.52 0.10
N ILE A 6 -34.45 0.67 0.04
CA ILE A 6 -34.74 1.68 -0.99
C ILE A 6 -33.45 2.00 -1.73
N ASN A 7 -33.50 1.94 -3.06
CA ASN A 7 -32.39 2.37 -3.89
C ASN A 7 -32.48 3.88 -4.14
N ILE A 8 -31.46 4.60 -3.67
CA ILE A 8 -31.37 6.07 -3.76
C ILE A 8 -30.46 6.55 -4.90
N ASN A 9 -30.04 5.69 -5.83
CA ASN A 9 -29.30 6.13 -7.01
C ASN A 9 -30.10 7.19 -7.77
N GLN A 10 -29.41 8.23 -8.23
CA GLN A 10 -30.01 9.42 -8.83
C GLN A 10 -30.95 9.09 -10.02
N GLN A 11 -30.60 8.08 -10.82
CA GLN A 11 -31.43 7.62 -11.96
C GLN A 11 -32.79 7.02 -11.56
N ASN A 12 -32.93 6.54 -10.32
CA ASN A 12 -34.16 5.88 -9.86
C ASN A 12 -35.22 6.87 -9.39
N GLN A 13 -34.86 8.15 -9.22
CA GLN A 13 -35.76 9.26 -8.85
C GLN A 13 -36.77 8.93 -7.74
N HIS A 14 -36.34 8.12 -6.76
CA HIS A 14 -37.22 7.65 -5.71
C HIS A 14 -37.83 8.85 -4.95
N PRO A 15 -39.13 8.81 -4.56
CA PRO A 15 -39.80 9.95 -3.93
C PRO A 15 -39.06 10.54 -2.72
N ILE A 16 -38.31 9.71 -2.00
CA ILE A 16 -37.49 10.13 -0.86
C ILE A 16 -36.46 11.21 -1.22
N LEU A 17 -35.95 11.22 -2.47
CA LEU A 17 -35.00 12.24 -2.95
C LEU A 17 -35.69 13.59 -3.18
N LYS A 18 -37.00 13.59 -3.47
CA LYS A 18 -37.80 14.82 -3.57
C LYS A 18 -38.14 15.40 -2.20
N HIS A 19 -38.26 14.54 -1.19
CA HIS A 19 -38.67 14.92 0.16
C HIS A 19 -37.50 15.14 1.12
N CYS A 20 -36.29 14.67 0.80
CA CYS A 20 -35.10 14.84 1.63
C CYS A 20 -33.93 15.36 0.79
N GLN A 21 -33.63 16.65 0.95
CA GLN A 21 -32.55 17.32 0.23
C GLN A 21 -31.19 16.67 0.50
N THR A 22 -30.88 16.34 1.77
CA THR A 22 -29.60 15.70 2.11
C THR A 22 -29.41 14.35 1.43
N MET A 23 -30.46 13.54 1.31
CA MET A 23 -30.39 12.26 0.58
C MET A 23 -30.23 12.47 -0.92
N CYS A 24 -30.87 13.51 -1.48
CA CYS A 24 -30.67 13.93 -2.85
C CYS A 24 -29.20 14.34 -3.11
N GLU A 25 -28.66 15.22 -2.28
CA GLU A 25 -27.26 15.66 -2.36
C GLU A 25 -26.28 14.49 -2.18
N TYR A 26 -26.55 13.57 -1.26
CA TYR A 26 -25.76 12.35 -1.12
C TYR A 26 -25.80 11.47 -2.38
N SER A 27 -26.98 11.30 -2.99
CA SER A 27 -27.10 10.55 -4.24
C SER A 27 -26.28 11.18 -5.38
N VAL A 28 -26.22 12.52 -5.43
CA VAL A 28 -25.40 13.28 -6.38
C VAL A 28 -23.92 13.05 -6.09
N PHE A 29 -23.49 13.18 -4.83
CA PHE A 29 -22.11 12.94 -4.41
C PHE A 29 -21.60 11.55 -4.81
N VAL A 30 -22.37 10.50 -4.51
CA VAL A 30 -21.99 9.12 -4.88
C VAL A 30 -21.86 8.96 -6.40
N ASN A 31 -22.73 9.62 -7.17
CA ASN A 31 -22.63 9.60 -8.64
C ASN A 31 -21.37 10.35 -9.13
N THR A 32 -21.05 11.50 -8.57
CA THR A 32 -19.85 12.28 -8.90
C THR A 32 -18.57 11.52 -8.56
N VAL A 33 -18.51 10.87 -7.39
CA VAL A 33 -17.39 9.98 -7.00
C VAL A 33 -17.18 8.87 -8.03
N ARG A 34 -18.25 8.19 -8.46
CA ARG A 34 -18.17 7.12 -9.47
C ARG A 34 -17.65 7.63 -10.82
N LYS A 35 -18.09 8.81 -11.25
CA LYS A 35 -17.61 9.43 -12.50
C LYS A 35 -16.12 9.73 -12.44
N TRP A 36 -15.67 10.41 -11.39
CA TRP A 36 -14.26 10.77 -11.25
C TRP A 36 -13.35 9.58 -11.05
N LYS A 37 -13.82 8.53 -10.35
CA LYS A 37 -13.08 7.27 -10.22
C LYS A 37 -12.78 6.61 -11.57
N GLY A 38 -13.69 6.72 -12.55
CA GLY A 38 -13.47 6.21 -13.90
C GLY A 38 -12.52 7.07 -14.75
N VAL A 39 -12.30 8.32 -14.38
CA VAL A 39 -11.46 9.28 -15.11
C VAL A 39 -10.05 9.34 -14.55
N ASP A 40 -9.91 9.35 -13.23
CA ASP A 40 -8.64 9.57 -12.52
C ASP A 40 -8.62 8.73 -11.24
N THR A 41 -7.88 7.63 -11.24
CA THR A 41 -7.81 6.71 -10.09
C THR A 41 -6.98 7.27 -8.93
N GLN A 42 -6.06 8.21 -9.18
CA GLN A 42 -5.20 8.79 -8.14
C GLN A 42 -5.86 10.00 -7.47
N ASN A 43 -6.43 10.92 -8.24
CA ASN A 43 -6.99 12.17 -7.72
C ASN A 43 -8.51 12.29 -7.88
N GLY A 44 -9.19 11.26 -8.40
CA GLY A 44 -10.62 11.32 -8.68
C GLY A 44 -11.48 11.62 -7.45
N PHE A 45 -11.14 11.06 -6.29
CA PHE A 45 -11.88 11.35 -5.06
C PHE A 45 -11.75 12.80 -4.62
N GLN A 46 -10.55 13.38 -4.72
CA GLN A 46 -10.34 14.77 -4.39
C GLN A 46 -11.12 15.70 -5.33
N LYS A 47 -11.04 15.46 -6.64
CA LYS A 47 -11.78 16.24 -7.64
C LYS A 47 -13.29 16.13 -7.45
N ALA A 48 -13.80 14.94 -7.10
CA ALA A 48 -15.21 14.75 -6.78
C ALA A 48 -15.68 15.58 -5.58
N ILE A 49 -14.87 15.63 -4.51
CA ILE A 49 -15.19 16.43 -3.32
C ILE A 49 -15.18 17.92 -3.66
N GLU A 50 -14.16 18.38 -4.39
CA GLU A 50 -14.04 19.78 -4.83
C GLU A 50 -15.24 20.20 -5.70
N GLU A 51 -15.63 19.36 -6.67
CA GLU A 51 -16.82 19.59 -7.52
C GLU A 51 -18.11 19.64 -6.69
N CYS A 52 -18.30 18.74 -5.73
CA CYS A 52 -19.48 18.75 -4.88
C CYS A 52 -19.54 20.01 -4.00
N ILE A 53 -18.42 20.43 -3.41
CA ILE A 53 -18.35 21.67 -2.63
C ILE A 53 -18.67 22.90 -3.50
N ALA A 54 -18.14 22.95 -4.72
CA ALA A 54 -18.37 24.04 -5.67
C ALA A 54 -19.85 24.14 -6.08
N ASN A 55 -20.51 22.99 -6.25
CA ASN A 55 -21.93 22.92 -6.64
C ASN A 55 -22.91 22.93 -5.44
N ASN A 56 -22.44 23.28 -4.24
CA ASN A 56 -23.24 23.30 -3.01
C ASN A 56 -23.86 21.94 -2.61
N ILE A 57 -23.25 20.83 -3.02
CA ILE A 57 -23.68 19.47 -2.68
C ILE A 57 -22.96 19.02 -1.40
N LEU A 58 -23.71 18.76 -0.32
CA LEU A 58 -23.16 18.39 0.99
C LEU A 58 -22.06 19.34 1.48
N LYS A 59 -22.08 20.61 1.02
CA LYS A 59 -20.96 21.56 1.12
C LYS A 59 -20.42 21.71 2.53
N ASP A 60 -21.28 21.99 3.50
CA ASP A 60 -20.85 22.22 4.89
C ASP A 60 -20.37 20.94 5.56
N TYR A 61 -20.90 19.79 5.16
CA TYR A 61 -20.44 18.49 5.63
C TYR A 61 -19.05 18.19 5.07
N LEU A 62 -18.91 18.24 3.74
CA LEU A 62 -17.65 17.98 3.05
C LEU A 62 -16.57 18.95 3.52
N LYS A 63 -16.81 20.26 3.57
CA LYS A 63 -15.81 21.24 4.07
C LYS A 63 -15.26 20.92 5.46
N ARG A 64 -16.09 20.42 6.38
CA ARG A 64 -15.66 20.06 7.75
C ARG A 64 -14.98 18.70 7.81
N LYS A 65 -15.31 17.80 6.89
CA LYS A 65 -14.94 16.38 6.95
C LYS A 65 -14.15 15.89 5.73
N THR A 66 -13.61 16.79 4.89
CA THR A 66 -12.92 16.45 3.64
C THR A 66 -11.88 15.37 3.85
N ARG A 67 -11.01 15.54 4.86
CA ARG A 67 -9.93 14.59 5.15
C ARG A 67 -10.45 13.21 5.56
N GLU A 68 -11.49 13.16 6.39
CA GLU A 68 -12.11 11.89 6.82
C GLU A 68 -12.79 11.17 5.65
N VAL A 69 -13.53 11.91 4.83
CA VAL A 69 -14.22 11.36 3.64
C VAL A 69 -13.20 10.87 2.61
N LEU A 70 -12.15 11.64 2.37
CA LEU A 70 -11.07 11.25 1.45
C LEU A 70 -10.34 10.00 1.94
N ASN A 71 -9.99 9.95 3.23
CA ASN A 71 -9.38 8.77 3.82
C ASN A 71 -10.29 7.54 3.76
N MET A 72 -11.59 7.70 4.01
CA MET A 72 -12.56 6.61 3.88
C MET A 72 -12.62 6.07 2.45
N LEU A 73 -12.70 6.95 1.45
CA LEU A 73 -12.77 6.57 0.04
C LEU A 73 -11.47 5.93 -0.48
N LEU A 74 -10.32 6.38 0.02
CA LEU A 74 -9.01 5.79 -0.29
C LEU A 74 -8.81 4.45 0.42
N ALA A 75 -9.25 4.31 1.67
CA ALA A 75 -9.15 3.06 2.41
C ALA A 75 -9.99 1.94 1.76
N GLU A 76 -11.14 2.27 1.18
CA GLU A 76 -11.90 1.33 0.34
C GLU A 76 -11.20 0.98 -0.99
N TYR A 77 -10.10 1.67 -1.32
CA TYR A 77 -9.41 1.58 -2.60
C TYR A 77 -7.91 1.25 -2.52
N ASP A 78 -7.39 0.89 -1.36
CA ASP A 78 -5.95 0.62 -1.18
C ASP A 78 -5.63 -0.84 -0.82
N TYR A 79 -6.02 -1.77 -1.70
CA TYR A 79 -5.52 -3.15 -1.63
C TYR A 79 -4.29 -3.34 -2.52
N GLU A 80 -4.22 -2.61 -3.63
CA GLU A 80 -3.12 -2.75 -4.58
C GLU A 80 -1.84 -2.01 -4.13
N ALA A 81 -1.95 -0.88 -3.43
CA ALA A 81 -0.75 -0.19 -2.93
C ALA A 81 -0.19 -0.89 -1.69
N ASP A 82 -1.03 -1.42 -0.80
CA ASP A 82 -0.61 -2.33 0.27
C ASP A 82 0.17 -3.56 -0.27
N ILE A 83 -0.31 -4.19 -1.34
CA ILE A 83 0.42 -5.28 -2.01
C ILE A 83 1.74 -4.80 -2.62
N ALA A 84 1.77 -3.61 -3.22
CA ALA A 84 2.97 -3.08 -3.85
C ALA A 84 4.07 -2.73 -2.84
N VAL A 85 3.69 -2.16 -1.69
CA VAL A 85 4.60 -1.87 -0.57
C VAL A 85 5.16 -3.18 -0.01
N GLN A 86 4.32 -4.17 0.30
CA GLN A 86 4.80 -5.47 0.78
C GLN A 86 5.75 -6.13 -0.21
N ARG A 87 5.46 -6.12 -1.51
CA ARG A 87 6.35 -6.70 -2.53
C ARG A 87 7.68 -5.96 -2.67
N ALA A 88 7.71 -4.65 -2.41
CA ALA A 88 8.94 -3.87 -2.45
C ALA A 88 9.81 -4.18 -1.22
N GLU A 89 9.21 -4.21 -0.03
CA GLU A 89 9.88 -4.56 1.23
C GLU A 89 10.43 -6.00 1.19
N GLU A 90 9.63 -6.97 0.71
CA GLU A 90 10.08 -8.37 0.55
C GLU A 90 11.27 -8.51 -0.41
N ARG A 91 11.31 -7.72 -1.50
CA ARG A 91 12.42 -7.74 -2.46
C ARG A 91 13.71 -7.17 -1.85
N GLU A 92 13.60 -6.12 -1.07
CA GLU A 92 14.75 -5.48 -0.42
C GLU A 92 15.38 -6.42 0.61
N ILE A 93 14.54 -7.06 1.44
CA ILE A 93 15.00 -8.06 2.42
C ILE A 93 15.64 -9.26 1.70
N ALA A 94 14.98 -9.80 0.68
CA ALA A 94 15.51 -10.94 -0.07
C ALA A 94 16.85 -10.64 -0.77
N PHE A 95 17.03 -9.41 -1.26
CA PHE A 95 18.29 -8.97 -1.87
C PHE A 95 19.40 -8.85 -0.82
N ALA A 96 19.11 -8.21 0.32
CA ALA A 96 20.06 -8.05 1.41
C ALA A 96 20.51 -9.41 1.98
N GLU A 97 19.57 -10.33 2.25
CA GLU A 97 19.88 -11.68 2.70
C GLU A 97 20.68 -12.47 1.64
N GLY A 98 20.40 -12.25 0.35
CA GLY A 98 21.10 -12.88 -0.76
C GLY A 98 22.56 -12.43 -0.87
N GLU A 99 22.82 -11.13 -0.73
CA GLU A 99 24.19 -10.59 -0.73
C GLU A 99 24.99 -11.07 0.49
N GLU A 100 24.37 -11.07 1.67
CA GLU A 100 25.01 -11.54 2.90
C GLU A 100 25.38 -13.03 2.80
N ARG A 101 24.42 -13.89 2.40
CA ARG A 101 24.68 -15.32 2.20
C ARG A 101 25.73 -15.58 1.12
N GLY A 102 25.71 -14.82 0.02
CA GLY A 102 26.69 -14.95 -1.06
C GLY A 102 28.11 -14.57 -0.61
N SER A 103 28.23 -13.47 0.14
CA SER A 103 29.51 -13.03 0.73
C SER A 103 30.04 -14.06 1.71
N TYR A 104 29.19 -14.57 2.60
CA TYR A 104 29.54 -15.59 3.58
C TYR A 104 29.99 -16.91 2.92
N GLN A 105 29.24 -17.39 1.91
CA GLN A 105 29.61 -18.60 1.16
C GLN A 105 30.98 -18.44 0.48
N LYS A 106 31.25 -17.28 -0.11
CA LYS A 106 32.54 -16.98 -0.74
C LYS A 106 33.68 -16.93 0.27
N ALA A 107 33.44 -16.39 1.47
CA ALA A 107 34.41 -16.40 2.56
C ALA A 107 34.74 -17.84 2.98
N ILE A 108 33.74 -18.71 3.11
CA ILE A 108 33.93 -20.14 3.41
C ILE A 108 34.73 -20.85 2.31
N GLU A 109 34.38 -20.65 1.04
CA GLU A 109 35.11 -21.29 -0.07
C GLU A 109 36.57 -20.83 -0.14
N THR A 110 36.81 -19.55 0.13
CA THR A 110 38.15 -18.99 0.22
C THR A 110 38.93 -19.59 1.39
N ALA A 111 38.30 -19.72 2.56
CA ALA A 111 38.90 -20.37 3.73
C ALA A 111 39.26 -21.84 3.44
N LYS A 112 38.35 -22.61 2.82
CA LYS A 112 38.61 -24.00 2.40
C LYS A 112 39.84 -24.11 1.50
N LEU A 113 39.97 -23.20 0.54
CA LEU A 113 41.11 -23.18 -0.37
C LEU A 113 42.41 -22.87 0.39
N MET A 114 42.41 -21.85 1.25
CA MET A 114 43.58 -21.47 2.04
C MET A 114 44.01 -22.57 3.03
N CYS A 115 43.05 -23.24 3.67
CA CYS A 115 43.31 -24.41 4.53
C CYS A 115 44.01 -25.54 3.75
N ARG A 116 43.55 -25.85 2.52
CA ARG A 116 44.19 -26.86 1.66
C ARG A 116 45.63 -26.51 1.28
N HIS A 117 45.97 -25.22 1.26
CA HIS A 117 47.32 -24.73 1.00
C HIS A 117 48.16 -24.53 2.27
N ASN A 118 47.69 -25.00 3.43
CA ASN A 118 48.35 -24.90 4.74
C ASN A 118 48.66 -23.45 5.17
N TYR A 119 47.80 -22.49 4.83
CA TYR A 119 47.91 -21.13 5.37
C TYR A 119 47.65 -21.13 6.89
N PRO A 120 48.32 -20.27 7.67
CA PRO A 120 48.07 -20.16 9.10
C PRO A 120 46.63 -19.71 9.38
N ILE A 121 45.96 -20.35 10.34
CA ILE A 121 44.56 -20.05 10.71
C ILE A 121 44.36 -18.56 11.02
N ALA A 122 45.31 -17.93 11.73
CA ALA A 122 45.25 -16.50 12.04
C ALA A 122 45.23 -15.60 10.78
N GLU A 123 45.91 -16.02 9.72
CA GLU A 123 45.95 -15.30 8.45
C GLU A 123 44.66 -15.53 7.65
N ILE A 124 44.09 -16.73 7.72
CA ILE A 124 42.79 -17.06 7.12
C ILE A 124 41.66 -16.25 7.78
N CYS A 125 41.64 -16.15 9.12
CA CYS A 125 40.67 -15.31 9.84
C CYS A 125 40.76 -13.85 9.39
N THR A 126 41.97 -13.33 9.24
CA THR A 126 42.22 -11.94 8.82
C THR A 126 41.75 -11.67 7.38
N MET A 127 41.93 -12.64 6.48
CA MET A 127 41.62 -12.48 5.05
C MET A 127 40.13 -12.73 4.72
N THR A 128 39.48 -13.62 5.47
CA THR A 128 38.09 -14.03 5.20
C THR A 128 37.08 -13.36 6.12
N GLY A 129 37.52 -12.80 7.24
CA GLY A 129 36.65 -12.24 8.28
C GLY A 129 35.90 -13.29 9.10
N LEU A 130 36.14 -14.59 8.84
CA LEU A 130 35.55 -15.70 9.57
C LEU A 130 36.23 -15.87 10.94
N SER A 131 35.46 -16.36 11.90
CA SER A 131 35.99 -16.77 13.20
C SER A 131 36.82 -18.06 13.08
N GLN A 132 37.69 -18.27 14.07
CA GLN A 132 38.48 -19.49 14.15
C GLN A 132 37.58 -20.74 14.23
N GLU A 133 36.48 -20.68 14.98
CA GLU A 133 35.51 -21.78 15.09
C GLU A 133 34.89 -22.14 13.74
N GLU A 134 34.54 -21.13 12.94
CA GLU A 134 33.99 -21.35 11.58
C GLU A 134 35.04 -21.99 10.67
N ILE A 135 36.29 -21.54 10.71
CA ILE A 135 37.38 -22.10 9.89
C ILE A 135 37.72 -23.54 10.31
N GLU A 136 37.67 -23.85 11.61
CA GLU A 136 37.92 -25.21 12.13
C GLU A 136 36.77 -26.18 11.81
N SER A 137 35.57 -25.67 11.56
CA SER A 137 34.38 -26.45 11.20
C SER A 137 34.24 -26.76 9.70
N VAL A 138 35.12 -26.19 8.88
CA VAL A 138 35.01 -26.07 7.40
C VAL A 138 35.87 -27.08 6.66
#